data_AF-A0A371YL46-F1
#
_entry.id   AF-A0A371YL46-F1
#
_cell.length_a   1.000
_cell.length_b   1.000
_cell.length_c   1.000
_cell.angle_alpha   90.00
_cell.angle_beta   90.00
_cell.angle_gamma   90.00
#
_symmetry.space_group_name_H-M   'P 1'
#
loop_
_entity.id
_entity.type
_entity.pdbx_description
1 polymer ?
#
loop_
_entity_poly.entity_id
_entity_poly.type
_entity_poly.pdbx_seq_one_letter_code
_entity_poly.pdbx_strand_id
1 'polypeptide(L)'
;MKKIFLALTAISIILSGCSSNKMPKECEESWQHIEKMAKTSGISEEAIKNQKKAFEDEVNKMSKEEATEVCKTQTAILGMVK
;
A
#
# COMPACT_ATOMS: atom_id res chain seq x y z
N MET A 1 -13.72 26.77 0.30
CA MET A 1 -14.08 25.50 0.97
C MET A 1 -12.93 24.53 0.78
N LYS A 2 -12.02 24.49 1.75
CA LYS A 2 -10.65 23.98 1.63
C LYS A 2 -10.36 23.16 2.88
N LYS A 3 -10.99 21.98 3.04
CA LYS A 3 -10.94 21.23 4.32
C LYS A 3 -11.35 19.74 4.28
N ILE A 4 -11.31 19.05 3.12
CA ILE A 4 -11.69 17.62 3.05
C ILE A 4 -10.60 16.71 2.43
N PHE A 5 -9.40 17.23 2.10
CA PHE A 5 -8.34 16.40 1.49
C PHE A 5 -7.34 15.78 2.49
N LEU A 6 -7.66 15.77 3.79
CA LEU A 6 -6.69 15.46 4.86
C LEU A 6 -7.02 14.17 5.63
N ALA A 7 -7.57 13.16 4.94
CA ALA A 7 -7.98 11.89 5.56
C ALA A 7 -7.44 10.63 4.85
N LEU A 8 -6.41 10.76 4.00
CA LEU A 8 -5.78 9.60 3.34
C LEU A 8 -4.36 9.27 3.82
N THR A 9 -3.83 9.99 4.82
CA THR A 9 -2.45 9.80 5.32
C THR A 9 -2.38 9.05 6.66
N ALA A 10 -3.29 8.10 6.89
CA ALA A 10 -3.37 7.37 8.17
C ALA A 10 -3.01 5.88 8.07
N ILE A 11 -2.08 5.53 7.17
CA ILE A 11 -1.37 4.24 7.24
C ILE A 11 0.12 4.54 7.12
N SER A 12 0.65 5.24 8.12
CA SER A 12 2.09 5.33 8.36
C SER A 12 2.38 4.40 9.52
N ILE A 13 2.38 3.10 9.26
CA ILE A 13 2.93 2.13 10.21
C ILE A 13 4.44 2.30 10.11
N ILE A 14 5.01 2.84 11.18
CA ILE A 14 6.44 3.08 11.35
C ILE A 14 7.04 1.73 11.76
N LEU A 15 7.80 1.06 10.91
CA LEU A 15 8.78 0.07 11.37
C LEU A 15 9.94 -0.06 10.37
N SER A 16 11.04 0.61 10.68
CA SER A 16 12.28 0.56 9.91
C SER A 16 13.07 -0.71 10.24
N GLY A 17 13.04 -1.71 9.35
CA GLY A 17 13.90 -2.90 9.43
C GLY A 17 14.45 -3.33 8.05
N CYS A 18 15.60 -2.79 7.64
CA CYS A 18 16.20 -3.14 6.33
C CYS A 18 16.40 -4.66 6.16
N SER A 19 15.62 -5.30 5.27
CA SER A 19 15.83 -6.69 4.87
C SER A 19 15.52 -6.84 3.38
N SER A 20 16.56 -7.13 2.59
CA SER A 20 16.47 -7.32 1.14
C SER A 20 15.72 -8.60 0.78
N ASN A 21 14.40 -8.58 0.91
CA ASN A 21 13.52 -9.67 0.52
C ASN A 21 12.71 -9.29 -0.71
N LYS A 22 12.67 -10.21 -1.67
CA LYS A 22 11.79 -10.14 -2.84
C LYS A 22 10.34 -9.98 -2.35
N MET A 23 9.62 -9.01 -2.90
CA MET A 23 8.26 -8.66 -2.47
C MET A 23 7.34 -9.91 -2.43
N PRO A 24 6.63 -10.17 -1.31
CA PRO A 24 5.68 -11.27 -1.23
C PRO A 24 4.53 -11.13 -2.24
N LYS A 25 4.02 -12.25 -2.73
CA LYS A 25 2.92 -12.29 -3.71
C LYS A 25 1.68 -11.57 -3.19
N GLU A 26 1.41 -11.67 -1.89
CA GLU A 26 0.27 -11.01 -1.27
C GLU A 26 0.38 -9.48 -1.29
N CYS A 27 1.59 -8.94 -1.28
CA CYS A 27 1.83 -7.50 -1.44
C CYS A 27 1.65 -7.04 -2.88
N GLU A 28 2.04 -7.86 -3.86
CA GLU A 28 1.76 -7.58 -5.27
C GLU A 28 0.25 -7.55 -5.55
N GLU A 29 -0.49 -8.52 -5.03
CA GLU A 29 -1.95 -8.60 -5.17
C GLU A 29 -2.64 -7.43 -4.46
N SER A 30 -2.19 -7.07 -3.25
CA SER A 30 -2.69 -5.90 -2.51
C SER A 30 -2.48 -4.61 -3.30
N TRP A 31 -1.27 -4.42 -3.85
CA TRP A 31 -0.95 -3.25 -4.66
C TRP A 31 -1.81 -3.17 -5.93
N GLN A 32 -2.07 -4.28 -6.60
CA GLN A 32 -2.93 -4.30 -7.80
C GLN A 32 -4.36 -3.81 -7.49
N HIS A 33 -4.90 -4.16 -6.32
CA HIS A 33 -6.21 -3.66 -5.89
C HIS A 33 -6.18 -2.16 -5.62
N ILE A 34 -5.17 -1.68 -4.90
CA ILE A 34 -4.97 -0.25 -4.61
C ILE A 34 -4.82 0.55 -5.92
N GLU A 35 -3.98 0.07 -6.83
CA GLU A 35 -3.73 0.72 -8.12
C GLU A 35 -5.00 0.80 -8.96
N LYS A 36 -5.78 -0.29 -9.03
CA LYS A 36 -7.05 -0.31 -9.75
C LYS A 36 -8.03 0.71 -9.15
N MET A 37 -8.17 0.74 -7.83
CA MET A 37 -9.04 1.70 -7.15
C MET A 37 -8.59 3.14 -7.43
N ALA A 38 -7.31 3.44 -7.25
CA ALA A 38 -6.73 4.76 -7.49
C ALA A 38 -6.98 5.25 -8.93
N LYS A 39 -6.76 4.38 -9.93
CA LYS A 39 -7.05 4.69 -11.35
C LYS A 39 -8.53 4.97 -11.55
N THR A 40 -9.42 4.15 -11.00
CA THR A 40 -10.87 4.36 -11.13
C THR A 40 -11.37 5.62 -10.42
N SER A 41 -10.67 6.07 -9.38
CA SER A 41 -10.97 7.32 -8.66
C SER A 41 -10.36 8.56 -9.30
N GLY A 42 -9.65 8.43 -10.44
CA GLY A 42 -9.05 9.56 -11.17
C GLY A 42 -7.76 10.09 -10.55
N ILE A 43 -7.06 9.29 -9.73
CA ILE A 43 -5.72 9.63 -9.24
C ILE A 43 -4.74 9.58 -10.42
N SER A 44 -3.82 10.54 -10.50
CA SER A 44 -2.83 10.60 -11.59
C SER A 44 -1.84 9.43 -11.53
N GLU A 45 -1.41 8.96 -12.70
CA GLU A 45 -0.39 7.90 -12.82
C GLU A 45 0.92 8.25 -12.10
N GLU A 46 1.29 9.53 -12.08
CA GLU A 46 2.46 10.01 -11.34
C GLU A 46 2.29 9.82 -9.82
N ALA A 47 1.13 10.17 -9.28
CA ALA A 47 0.85 9.99 -7.86
C ALA A 47 0.79 8.50 -7.49
N ILE A 48 0.20 7.67 -8.34
CA ILE A 48 0.17 6.20 -8.18
C ILE A 48 1.59 5.64 -8.17
N LYS A 49 2.44 6.06 -9.10
CA LYS A 49 3.84 5.60 -9.15
C LYS A 49 4.64 6.02 -7.92
N ASN A 50 4.42 7.24 -7.42
CA ASN A 50 5.07 7.71 -6.20
C ASN A 50 4.61 6.93 -4.96
N GLN A 51 3.31 6.61 -4.86
CA GLN A 51 2.81 5.75 -3.81
C GLN A 51 3.31 4.30 -3.92
N LYS A 52 3.44 3.77 -5.15
CA LYS A 52 4.01 2.43 -5.38
C LYS A 52 5.40 2.31 -4.81
N LYS A 53 6.23 3.31 -5.09
CA LYS A 53 7.60 3.35 -4.59
C LYS A 53 7.64 3.39 -3.06
N ALA A 54 6.80 4.22 -2.44
CA ALA A 54 6.70 4.28 -0.98
C ALA A 54 6.22 2.95 -0.37
N PHE A 55 5.27 2.28 -1.02
CA PHE A 55 4.81 0.96 -0.62
C PHE A 55 5.91 -0.10 -0.73
N GLU A 56 6.62 -0.16 -1.86
CA GLU A 56 7.75 -1.08 -2.07
C GLU A 56 8.88 -0.83 -1.06
N ASP A 57 9.21 0.44 -0.82
CA ASP A 57 10.22 0.82 0.18
C ASP A 57 9.83 0.37 1.58
N GLU A 58 8.54 0.41 1.93
CA GLU A 58 8.05 -0.04 3.23
C GLU A 58 8.02 -1.56 3.36
N VAL A 59 7.55 -2.28 2.34
CA VAL A 59 7.56 -3.74 2.31
C VAL A 59 9.00 -4.29 2.39
N ASN A 60 9.95 -3.63 1.73
CA ASN A 60 11.38 -3.98 1.80
C ASN A 60 12.02 -3.70 3.18
N LYS A 61 11.33 -2.99 4.08
CA LYS A 61 11.74 -2.79 5.48
C LYS A 61 11.08 -3.77 6.45
N MET A 62 10.30 -4.73 5.94
CA MET A 62 9.62 -5.73 6.75
C MET A 62 10.30 -7.09 6.61
N SER A 63 10.11 -7.96 7.61
CA SER A 63 10.35 -9.39 7.40
C SER A 63 9.37 -9.94 6.37
N LYS A 64 9.69 -11.08 5.74
CA LYS A 64 8.79 -11.68 4.74
C LYS A 64 7.44 -12.02 5.36
N GLU A 65 7.47 -12.57 6.57
CA GLU A 65 6.29 -12.97 7.34
C GLU A 65 5.42 -11.77 7.68
N GLU A 66 6.03 -10.69 8.19
CA GLU A 66 5.34 -9.44 8.52
C GLU A 66 4.73 -8.78 7.28
N ALA A 67 5.50 -8.66 6.20
CA ALA A 67 5.00 -8.14 4.93
C ALA A 67 3.81 -8.94 4.42
N THR A 68 3.89 -10.28 4.46
CA THR A 68 2.78 -11.15 4.06
C THR A 68 1.54 -10.92 4.92
N GLU A 69 1.67 -10.78 6.24
CA GLU A 69 0.55 -10.54 7.15
C GLU A 69 -0.10 -9.17 6.92
N VAL A 70 0.72 -8.11 6.81
CA VAL A 70 0.26 -6.74 6.55
C VAL A 70 -0.50 -6.67 5.22
N CYS A 71 0.07 -7.23 4.15
CA CYS A 71 -0.53 -7.18 2.83
C CYS A 71 -1.81 -8.05 2.72
N LYS A 72 -1.86 -9.21 3.40
CA LYS A 72 -3.10 -10.00 3.53
C LYS A 72 -4.20 -9.22 4.24
N THR A 73 -3.85 -8.52 5.32
CA THR A 73 -4.79 -7.71 6.10
C THR A 73 -5.31 -6.54 5.26
N GLN A 74 -4.42 -5.83 4.55
CA GLN A 74 -4.82 -4.77 3.63
C GLN A 74 -5.78 -5.28 2.55
N THR A 75 -5.48 -6.41 1.90
CA THR A 75 -6.35 -6.99 0.88
C THR A 75 -7.71 -7.41 1.44
N ALA A 76 -7.74 -7.99 2.65
CA ALA A 76 -8.98 -8.35 3.31
C ALA A 76 -9.86 -7.12 3.60
N ILE A 77 -9.26 -6.03 4.11
CA ILE A 77 -9.97 -4.77 4.35
C ILE A 77 -10.50 -4.19 3.04
N LEU A 78 -9.67 -4.10 1.99
CA LEU A 78 -10.09 -3.59 0.68
C LEU A 78 -11.22 -4.43 0.06
N GLY A 79 -11.23 -5.75 0.30
CA GLY A 79 -12.30 -6.64 -0.12
C GLY A 79 -13.63 -6.42 0.63
N MET A 80 -13.59 -5.87 1.84
CA MET A 80 -14.77 -5.52 2.63
C MET A 80 -15.39 -4.16 2.27
N VAL A 81 -14.64 -3.25 1.64
CA VAL A 81 -15.12 -1.91 1.21
C VAL A 81 -15.92 -2.01 -0.11
N LYS A 82 -16.76 -3.04 -0.22
CA LYS A 82 -17.63 -3.27 -1.37
C LYS A 82 -18.94 -2.48 -1.28
#